data_AF-A0A4S4G3B9-F1
#
_entry.id   AF-A0A4S4G3B9-F1
#
_cell.length_a   1.000
_cell.length_b   1.000
_cell.length_c   1.000
_cell.angle_alpha   90.00
_cell.angle_beta   90.00
_cell.angle_gamma   90.00
#
_symmetry.space_group_name_H-M   'P 1'
#
loop_
_entity.id
_entity.type
_entity.pdbx_description
1 polymer ?
#
loop_
_entity_poly.entity_id
_entity_poly.type
_entity_poly.pdbx_seq_one_letter_code
_entity_poly.pdbx_strand_id
1 'polypeptide(L)'
;MTKAIKGLLALIFAFIAIVAVFGILPQLGIGSPFAGLGNLENPLAGLMEGGKNAAANAALDATGLKGKAKAALENNRDKIAAATGMSDAEVDAAIAGLDIDSWEVTSLPDGATETGTSSISYGGTDATVTTYDDPSVVTVDAYGQKVTLAVPASAQDYLPYLGYLG
;
A
#
# COMPACT_ATOMS: atom_id res chain seq x y z
N MET A 1 11.37 15.71 11.74
CA MET A 1 11.01 14.97 10.52
C MET A 1 11.29 15.85 9.31
N THR A 2 12.15 15.42 8.38
CA THR A 2 12.48 16.19 7.17
C THR A 2 11.33 16.09 6.15
N LYS A 3 11.30 16.98 5.16
CA LYS A 3 10.27 16.98 4.11
C LYS A 3 10.28 15.67 3.30
N ALA A 4 11.47 15.14 3.01
CA ALA A 4 11.66 13.85 2.36
C ALA A 4 11.03 12.69 3.14
N ILE A 5 11.16 12.68 4.47
CA ILE A 5 10.52 11.66 5.31
C ILE A 5 9.00 11.79 5.23
N LYS A 6 8.43 13.00 5.33
CA LYS A 6 6.97 13.19 5.21
C LYS A 6 6.41 12.73 3.87
N GLY A 7 7.10 13.02 2.77
CA GLY A 7 6.65 12.57 1.45
C GLY A 7 6.74 11.06 1.29
N LEU A 8 7.84 10.44 1.71
CA LEU A 8 7.96 8.98 1.65
C LEU A 8 6.90 8.28 2.49
N LEU A 9 6.55 8.80 3.68
CA LEU A 9 5.46 8.27 4.48
C LEU A 9 4.09 8.36 3.80
N ALA A 10 3.79 9.52 3.20
CA ALA A 10 2.54 9.72 2.48
C ALA A 10 2.45 8.77 1.27
N LEU A 11 3.57 8.50 0.60
CA LEU A 11 3.65 7.59 -0.52
C LEU A 11 3.52 6.12 -0.08
N ILE A 12 4.17 5.72 1.01
CA ILE A 12 4.02 4.38 1.60
C ILE A 12 2.56 4.12 1.96
N PHE A 13 1.90 5.05 2.64
CA PHE A 13 0.48 4.93 2.91
C PHE A 13 -0.38 4.87 1.64
N ALA A 14 -0.11 5.75 0.66
CA ALA A 14 -0.87 5.76 -0.58
C ALA A 14 -0.73 4.43 -1.34
N PHE A 15 0.48 3.87 -1.38
CA PHE A 15 0.74 2.57 -1.97
C PHE A 15 0.00 1.45 -1.24
N ILE A 16 0.11 1.39 0.08
CA ILE A 16 -0.57 0.40 0.93
C ILE A 16 -2.09 0.48 0.73
N ALA A 17 -2.65 1.69 0.69
CA ALA A 17 -4.07 1.89 0.42
C ALA A 17 -4.45 1.43 -0.99
N ILE A 18 -3.65 1.73 -2.03
CA ILE A 18 -3.89 1.23 -3.39
C ILE A 18 -3.90 -0.31 -3.40
N VAL A 19 -2.95 -0.97 -2.75
CA VAL A 19 -2.92 -2.44 -2.71
C VAL A 19 -4.16 -3.02 -2.02
N ALA A 20 -4.56 -2.46 -0.87
CA ALA A 20 -5.75 -2.93 -0.15
C ALA A 20 -7.04 -2.67 -0.93
N VAL A 21 -7.23 -1.46 -1.44
CA VAL A 21 -8.43 -1.07 -2.18
C VAL A 21 -8.57 -1.87 -3.48
N PHE A 22 -7.51 -2.08 -4.25
CA PHE A 22 -7.58 -2.85 -5.51
C PHE A 22 -7.59 -4.37 -5.32
N GLY A 23 -7.03 -4.89 -4.22
CA GLY A 23 -7.12 -6.31 -3.88
C GLY A 23 -8.51 -6.73 -3.37
N ILE A 24 -9.20 -5.84 -2.65
CA ILE A 24 -10.44 -6.13 -1.92
C ILE A 24 -11.69 -5.70 -2.70
N LEU A 25 -11.70 -4.52 -3.35
CA LEU A 25 -12.90 -4.00 -4.03
C LEU A 25 -13.52 -4.93 -5.09
N PRO A 26 -12.74 -5.60 -5.97
CA PRO A 26 -13.31 -6.49 -6.98
C PRO A 26 -14.07 -7.68 -6.38
N GLN A 27 -13.81 -8.04 -5.11
CA GLN A 27 -14.52 -9.13 -4.41
C GLN A 27 -15.93 -8.74 -3.98
N LEU A 28 -16.16 -7.45 -3.77
CA LEU A 28 -17.45 -6.92 -3.30
C LEU A 28 -18.39 -6.55 -4.45
N GLY A 29 -17.98 -6.76 -5.71
CA GLY A 29 -18.74 -6.35 -6.90
C GLY A 29 -18.90 -4.83 -7.03
N ILE A 30 -18.15 -4.06 -6.24
CA ILE A 30 -18.16 -2.60 -6.26
C ILE A 30 -17.21 -2.16 -7.39
N GLY A 31 -17.76 -1.45 -8.38
CA GLY A 31 -16.95 -0.84 -9.43
C GLY A 31 -15.85 0.04 -8.82
N SER A 32 -14.62 -0.12 -9.28
CA SER A 32 -13.47 0.63 -8.74
C SER A 32 -13.77 2.14 -8.74
N PRO A 33 -13.50 2.88 -7.63
CA PRO A 33 -13.58 4.34 -7.59
C PRO A 33 -12.56 4.98 -8.56
N PHE A 34 -11.72 4.17 -9.21
CA PHE A 34 -10.80 4.52 -10.27
C PHE A 34 -11.23 3.97 -11.63
N ALA A 35 -12.49 4.21 -12.04
CA ALA A 35 -13.09 3.74 -13.30
C ALA A 35 -12.30 4.04 -14.61
N GLY A 36 -11.21 4.80 -14.55
CA GLY A 36 -10.24 5.00 -15.64
C GLY A 36 -9.10 3.97 -15.73
N LEU A 37 -9.04 2.98 -14.83
CA LEU A 37 -7.99 1.94 -14.77
C LEU A 37 -8.41 0.55 -15.32
N GLY A 38 -9.57 0.50 -15.99
CA GLY A 38 -10.12 -0.67 -16.67
C GLY A 38 -10.90 -1.64 -15.77
N ASN A 39 -11.78 -2.44 -16.39
CA ASN A 39 -12.46 -3.57 -15.74
C ASN A 39 -11.42 -4.64 -15.40
N LEU A 40 -10.88 -4.60 -14.18
CA LEU A 40 -10.06 -5.68 -13.64
C LEU A 40 -11.03 -6.82 -13.26
N GLU A 41 -11.19 -7.82 -14.12
CA GLU A 41 -11.78 -9.10 -13.71
C GLU A 41 -10.99 -9.61 -12.50
N ASN A 42 -11.71 -9.87 -11.41
CA ASN A 42 -11.19 -10.09 -10.07
C ASN A 42 -10.21 -11.27 -9.99
N PRO A 43 -8.88 -11.04 -9.99
CA PRO A 43 -7.90 -12.12 -9.97
C PRO A 43 -7.56 -12.55 -8.54
N LEU A 44 -7.99 -11.79 -7.51
CA LEU A 44 -7.80 -12.09 -6.09
C LEU A 44 -9.00 -12.79 -5.43
N ALA A 45 -10.12 -12.97 -6.13
CA ALA A 45 -11.38 -13.54 -5.60
C ALA A 45 -11.20 -14.91 -4.92
N GLY A 46 -10.34 -15.76 -5.50
CA GLY A 46 -10.10 -17.13 -5.03
C GLY A 46 -8.88 -17.29 -4.14
N LEU A 47 -8.19 -16.20 -3.79
CA LEU A 47 -6.92 -16.23 -3.05
C LEU A 47 -7.08 -15.95 -1.57
N MET A 48 -8.12 -15.19 -1.21
CA MET A 48 -8.40 -14.81 0.17
C MET A 48 -9.12 -15.91 0.95
N GLU A 49 -9.62 -16.96 0.28
CA GLU A 49 -10.25 -18.13 0.91
C GLU A 49 -9.26 -19.18 1.44
N GLY A 50 -7.94 -19.04 1.21
CA GLY A 50 -7.00 -20.04 1.73
C GLY A 50 -5.51 -19.80 1.46
N GLY A 51 -4.86 -19.09 2.39
CA GLY A 51 -3.54 -19.46 2.94
C GLY A 51 -2.37 -19.70 1.97
N LYS A 52 -2.39 -19.17 0.75
CA LYS A 52 -1.28 -19.34 -0.20
C LYS A 52 -0.79 -17.98 -0.68
N ASN A 53 0.09 -17.36 0.11
CA ASN A 53 0.81 -16.12 -0.23
C ASN A 53 1.35 -16.18 -1.68
N ALA A 54 1.85 -17.33 -2.12
CA ALA A 54 2.31 -17.55 -3.49
C ALA A 54 1.23 -17.29 -4.57
N ALA A 55 0.00 -17.72 -4.32
CA ALA A 55 -1.09 -17.51 -5.26
C ALA A 55 -1.55 -16.05 -5.21
N ALA A 56 -1.64 -15.45 -4.02
CA ALA A 56 -1.94 -14.02 -3.80
C ALA A 56 -0.92 -13.11 -4.52
N ASN A 57 0.36 -13.42 -4.41
CA ASN A 57 1.45 -12.73 -5.10
C ASN A 57 1.37 -12.91 -6.61
N ALA A 58 1.11 -14.13 -7.10
CA ALA A 58 0.94 -14.37 -8.54
C ALA A 58 -0.21 -13.53 -9.13
N ALA A 59 -1.31 -13.35 -8.40
CA ALA A 59 -2.39 -12.47 -8.85
C ALA A 59 -2.04 -10.98 -8.70
N LEU A 60 -1.39 -10.57 -7.61
CA LEU A 60 -0.90 -9.21 -7.44
C LEU A 60 0.01 -8.81 -8.61
N ASP A 61 0.89 -9.71 -9.05
CA ASP A 61 1.75 -9.48 -10.20
C ASP A 61 0.97 -9.51 -11.53
N ALA A 62 0.05 -10.48 -11.71
CA ALA A 62 -0.76 -10.59 -12.93
C ALA A 62 -1.71 -9.41 -13.16
N THR A 63 -2.17 -8.75 -12.09
CA THR A 63 -3.03 -7.55 -12.19
C THR A 63 -2.32 -6.33 -12.79
N GLY A 64 -0.98 -6.33 -12.75
CA GLY A 64 -0.18 -5.14 -13.01
C GLY A 64 -0.41 -4.02 -11.98
N LEU A 65 -1.00 -4.31 -10.81
CA LEU A 65 -1.35 -3.32 -9.80
C LEU A 65 -0.13 -2.57 -9.27
N LYS A 66 0.99 -3.27 -9.05
CA LYS A 66 2.28 -2.66 -8.68
C LYS A 66 2.72 -1.61 -9.70
N GLY A 67 2.67 -1.96 -10.99
CA GLY A 67 2.99 -1.02 -12.08
C GLY A 67 2.01 0.15 -12.18
N LYS A 68 0.71 -0.08 -11.99
CA LYS A 68 -0.32 0.97 -11.96
C LYS A 68 -0.13 1.92 -10.77
N ALA A 69 0.20 1.38 -9.59
CA ALA A 69 0.49 2.16 -8.39
C ALA A 69 1.73 3.04 -8.60
N LYS A 70 2.82 2.45 -9.11
CA LYS A 70 4.04 3.18 -9.48
C LYS A 70 3.76 4.31 -10.46
N ALA A 71 3.06 4.02 -11.56
CA ALA A 71 2.67 5.03 -12.53
C ALA A 71 1.79 6.13 -11.94
N ALA A 72 0.87 5.79 -11.02
CA ALA A 72 0.04 6.79 -10.34
C ALA A 72 0.87 7.73 -9.46
N LEU A 73 1.88 7.21 -8.75
CA LEU A 73 2.80 8.03 -7.96
C LEU A 73 3.66 8.92 -8.86
N GLU A 74 4.24 8.37 -9.92
CA GLU A 74 5.06 9.11 -10.88
C GLU A 74 4.25 10.21 -11.59
N ASN A 75 3.03 9.91 -12.04
CA ASN A 75 2.13 10.87 -12.71
C ASN A 75 1.62 11.98 -11.79
N ASN A 76 1.66 11.79 -10.47
CA ASN A 76 1.27 12.81 -9.49
C ASN A 76 2.47 13.44 -8.78
N ARG A 77 3.69 13.23 -9.28
CA ARG A 77 4.94 13.80 -8.75
C ARG A 77 4.78 15.27 -8.35
N ASP A 78 4.32 16.11 -9.26
CA ASP A 78 4.22 17.56 -9.03
C ASP A 78 3.29 17.89 -7.85
N LYS A 79 2.20 17.12 -7.69
CA LYS A 79 1.27 17.28 -6.57
C LYS A 79 1.88 16.78 -5.27
N ILE A 80 2.64 15.69 -5.31
CA ILE A 80 3.37 15.15 -4.16
C ILE A 80 4.43 16.16 -3.72
N ALA A 81 5.23 16.68 -4.66
CA ALA A 81 6.23 17.73 -4.43
C ALA A 81 5.58 18.96 -3.79
N ALA A 82 4.47 19.44 -4.35
CA ALA A 82 3.73 20.58 -3.81
C ALA A 82 3.17 20.33 -2.39
N ALA A 83 2.61 19.15 -2.14
CA ALA A 83 2.01 18.80 -0.85
C ALA A 83 3.07 18.57 0.25
N THR A 84 4.24 18.06 -0.12
CA THR A 84 5.31 17.68 0.82
C THR A 84 6.37 18.78 0.95
N GLY A 85 6.42 19.71 0.00
CA GLY A 85 7.46 20.72 -0.15
C GLY A 85 8.82 20.15 -0.60
N MET A 86 8.83 18.92 -1.13
CA MET A 86 9.99 18.25 -1.71
C MET A 86 10.27 18.74 -3.13
N SER A 87 11.51 18.63 -3.57
CA SER A 87 11.89 18.74 -4.98
C SER A 87 11.52 17.47 -5.75
N ASP A 88 11.39 17.59 -7.07
CA ASP A 88 11.10 16.47 -7.96
C ASP A 88 12.09 15.30 -7.81
N ALA A 89 13.38 15.61 -7.63
CA ALA A 89 14.41 14.62 -7.41
C ALA A 89 14.27 13.88 -6.07
N GLU A 90 13.82 14.58 -5.02
CA GLU A 90 13.51 13.96 -3.73
C GLU A 90 12.27 13.08 -3.84
N VAL A 91 11.25 13.50 -4.61
CA VAL A 91 10.05 12.70 -4.85
C VAL A 91 10.40 11.42 -5.60
N ASP A 92 11.28 11.50 -6.59
CA ASP A 92 11.78 10.32 -7.32
C ASP A 92 12.55 9.36 -6.45
N ALA A 93 13.46 9.89 -5.62
CA ALA A 93 14.20 9.09 -4.67
C ALA A 93 13.25 8.42 -3.67
N ALA A 94 12.19 9.11 -3.24
CA ALA A 94 11.17 8.54 -2.37
C ALA A 94 10.39 7.42 -3.07
N ILE A 95 9.86 7.65 -4.28
CA ILE A 95 9.14 6.64 -5.06
C ILE A 95 10.03 5.41 -5.32
N ALA A 96 11.31 5.61 -5.66
CA ALA A 96 12.26 4.52 -5.81
C ALA A 96 12.51 3.79 -4.47
N GLY A 97 12.62 4.53 -3.37
CA GLY A 97 12.82 3.99 -2.02
C GLY A 97 11.64 3.17 -1.50
N LEU A 98 10.43 3.35 -2.02
CA LEU A 98 9.31 2.44 -1.72
C LEU A 98 9.57 1.01 -2.18
N ASP A 99 10.37 0.84 -3.23
CA ASP A 99 10.64 -0.46 -3.86
C ASP A 99 9.35 -1.26 -4.13
N ILE A 100 8.41 -0.62 -4.84
CA ILE A 100 7.04 -1.10 -5.11
C ILE A 100 7.01 -2.55 -5.64
N ASP A 101 8.01 -2.91 -6.45
CA ASP A 101 8.08 -4.22 -7.09
C ASP A 101 8.32 -5.35 -6.06
N SER A 102 9.00 -5.04 -4.95
CA SER A 102 9.37 -5.97 -3.87
C SER A 102 8.29 -6.17 -2.81
N TRP A 103 7.17 -5.44 -2.86
CA TRP A 103 6.06 -5.66 -1.94
C TRP A 103 5.32 -6.96 -2.27
N GLU A 104 5.00 -7.74 -1.25
CA GLU A 104 4.35 -9.04 -1.41
C GLU A 104 3.30 -9.27 -0.33
N VAL A 105 2.24 -10.00 -0.64
CA VAL A 105 1.35 -10.57 0.36
C VAL A 105 2.10 -11.61 1.17
N THR A 106 2.01 -11.49 2.49
CA THR A 106 2.59 -12.43 3.43
C THR A 106 1.58 -12.76 4.54
N SER A 107 1.97 -13.67 5.43
CA SER A 107 1.21 -13.97 6.64
C SER A 107 1.80 -13.18 7.80
N LEU A 108 0.95 -12.70 8.69
CA LEU A 108 1.40 -12.07 9.93
C LEU A 108 2.18 -13.10 10.75
N PRO A 109 3.43 -12.82 11.18
CA PRO A 109 4.20 -13.71 12.02
C PRO A 109 3.49 -14.01 13.34
N ASP A 110 3.60 -15.24 13.83
CA ASP A 110 3.07 -15.62 15.13
C ASP A 110 3.75 -14.78 16.23
N GLY A 111 2.95 -14.12 17.06
CA GLY A 111 3.43 -13.28 18.15
C GLY A 111 3.80 -11.84 17.76
N ALA A 112 3.52 -11.41 16.51
CA ALA A 112 3.66 -10.01 16.12
C ALA A 112 2.81 -9.11 17.03
N THR A 113 3.44 -8.06 17.57
CA THR A 113 2.81 -7.13 18.50
C THR A 113 2.52 -5.81 17.80
N GLU A 114 1.27 -5.37 17.84
CA GLU A 114 0.88 -4.08 17.24
C GLU A 114 1.61 -2.92 17.92
N THR A 115 2.23 -2.06 17.12
CA THR A 115 2.92 -0.85 17.58
C THR A 115 2.15 0.42 17.28
N GLY A 116 1.26 0.39 16.28
CA GLY A 116 0.50 1.56 15.88
C GLY A 116 -0.59 1.23 14.87
N THR A 117 -1.58 2.10 14.81
CA THR A 117 -2.68 2.02 13.85
C THR A 117 -2.94 3.40 13.28
N SER A 118 -3.23 3.47 11.98
CA SER A 118 -3.52 4.72 11.29
C SER A 118 -4.59 4.47 10.23
N SER A 119 -5.65 5.28 10.27
CA SER A 119 -6.75 5.18 9.31
C SER A 119 -6.63 6.27 8.26
N ILE A 120 -6.91 5.91 7.01
CA ILE A 120 -6.94 6.81 5.87
C ILE A 120 -8.25 6.62 5.11
N SER A 121 -8.85 7.73 4.70
CA SER A 121 -9.98 7.73 3.79
C SER A 121 -9.53 8.32 2.45
N TYR A 122 -9.58 7.53 1.38
CA TYR A 122 -9.24 7.99 0.04
C TYR A 122 -10.27 7.51 -0.98
N GLY A 123 -10.82 8.43 -1.78
CA GLY A 123 -11.82 8.11 -2.79
C GLY A 123 -13.10 7.49 -2.23
N GLY A 124 -13.47 7.82 -0.98
CA GLY A 124 -14.62 7.23 -0.28
C GLY A 124 -14.38 5.81 0.25
N THR A 125 -13.13 5.34 0.21
CA THR A 125 -12.72 4.07 0.81
C THR A 125 -11.91 4.32 2.07
N ASP A 126 -12.32 3.71 3.17
CA ASP A 126 -11.59 3.71 4.43
C ASP A 126 -10.67 2.49 4.50
N ALA A 127 -9.41 2.73 4.81
CA ALA A 127 -8.41 1.70 5.07
C ALA A 127 -7.69 2.02 6.39
N THR A 128 -7.41 0.99 7.17
CA THR A 128 -6.67 1.07 8.41
C THR A 128 -5.38 0.29 8.27
N VAL A 129 -4.25 0.97 8.40
CA VAL A 129 -2.92 0.36 8.39
C VAL A 129 -2.50 0.12 9.83
N THR A 130 -2.06 -1.10 10.12
CA THR A 130 -1.51 -1.54 11.41
C THR A 130 -0.05 -1.89 11.22
N THR A 131 0.81 -1.30 12.05
CA THR A 131 2.25 -1.59 12.13
C THR A 131 2.53 -2.48 13.32
N TYR A 132 3.63 -3.24 13.24
CA TYR A 132 4.05 -4.19 14.26
C TYR A 132 5.43 -3.84 14.82
N ASP A 133 5.87 -4.59 15.83
CA ASP A 133 7.21 -4.54 16.39
C ASP A 133 8.26 -5.07 15.41
N ASP A 134 7.86 -6.02 14.56
CA ASP A 134 8.57 -6.39 13.35
C ASP A 134 8.23 -5.43 12.19
N PRO A 135 9.17 -4.57 11.74
CA PRO A 135 8.91 -3.62 10.66
C PRO A 135 8.91 -4.29 9.28
N SER A 136 9.18 -5.59 9.17
CA SER A 136 9.11 -6.31 7.90
C SER A 136 7.68 -6.58 7.43
N VAL A 137 6.68 -6.29 8.25
CA VAL A 137 5.27 -6.52 7.92
C VAL A 137 4.37 -5.35 8.31
N VAL A 138 3.33 -5.16 7.51
CA VAL A 138 2.18 -4.30 7.83
C VAL A 138 0.89 -5.01 7.51
N THR A 139 -0.17 -4.74 8.26
CA THR A 139 -1.50 -5.25 7.94
C THR A 139 -2.41 -4.10 7.57
N VAL A 140 -3.14 -4.27 6.48
CA VAL A 140 -4.16 -3.34 6.03
C VAL A 140 -5.52 -3.97 6.23
N ASP A 141 -6.39 -3.28 6.95
CA ASP A 141 -7.81 -3.59 7.04
C ASP A 141 -8.59 -2.62 6.16
N ALA A 142 -9.27 -3.12 5.14
CA ALA A 142 -10.22 -2.34 4.37
C ALA A 142 -11.47 -3.18 4.11
N TYR A 143 -12.65 -2.58 4.25
CA TYR A 143 -13.94 -3.28 4.13
C TYR A 143 -14.08 -4.54 5.02
N GLY A 144 -13.42 -4.56 6.18
CA GLY A 144 -13.43 -5.70 7.10
C GLY A 144 -12.58 -6.89 6.63
N GLN A 145 -11.75 -6.68 5.60
CA GLN A 145 -10.78 -7.66 5.13
C GLN A 145 -9.36 -7.22 5.48
N LYS A 146 -8.58 -8.14 6.03
CA LYS A 146 -7.19 -7.92 6.42
C LYS A 146 -6.24 -8.55 5.42
N VAL A 147 -5.27 -7.77 4.96
CA VAL A 147 -4.17 -8.21 4.11
C VAL A 147 -2.86 -7.82 4.78
N THR A 148 -1.99 -8.79 5.02
CA THR A 148 -0.63 -8.53 5.51
C THR A 148 0.33 -8.46 4.34
N LEU A 149 1.16 -7.43 4.31
CA LEU A 149 2.16 -7.19 3.28
C LEU A 149 3.56 -7.26 3.90
N ALA A 150 4.47 -7.93 3.19
CA ALA A 150 5.90 -7.84 3.42
C ALA A 150 6.40 -6.49 2.92
N VAL A 151 7.11 -5.78 3.80
CA VAL A 151 7.61 -4.43 3.59
C VAL A 151 9.08 -4.53 3.14
N PRO A 152 9.44 -3.96 1.98
CA PRO A 152 10.82 -3.92 1.52
C PRO A 152 11.71 -3.21 2.54
N ALA A 153 12.95 -3.69 2.72
CA ALA A 153 13.90 -3.14 3.70
C ALA A 153 14.07 -1.62 3.57
N SER A 154 14.01 -1.08 2.35
CA SER A 154 14.09 0.36 2.09
C SER A 154 12.90 1.17 2.60
N ALA A 155 11.75 0.55 2.90
CA ALA A 155 10.54 1.18 3.39
C ALA A 155 10.30 0.97 4.91
N GLN A 156 11.00 0.03 5.53
CA GLN A 156 10.79 -0.39 6.93
C GLN A 156 11.05 0.73 7.95
N ASP A 157 12.14 1.49 7.76
CA ASP A 157 12.52 2.59 8.65
C ASP A 157 11.48 3.71 8.72
N TYR A 158 10.56 3.75 7.75
CA TYR A 158 9.52 4.76 7.66
C TYR A 158 8.24 4.33 8.37
N LEU A 159 7.98 3.04 8.56
CA LEU A 159 6.74 2.54 9.17
C LEU A 159 6.41 3.14 10.55
N PRO A 160 7.37 3.30 11.49
CA PRO A 160 7.07 3.86 12.81
C PRO A 160 6.53 5.29 12.76
N TYR A 161 6.79 6.00 11.65
CA TYR A 161 6.34 7.37 11.49
C TYR A 161 4.95 7.49 10.83
N LEU A 162 4.35 6.37 10.43
CA LEU A 162 3.04 6.35 9.82
C LEU A 162 1.97 6.93 10.77
N GLY A 163 2.10 6.70 12.07
CA GLY A 163 1.24 7.29 13.11
C GLY A 163 1.26 8.82 13.19
N TYR A 164 2.23 9.51 12.56
CA TYR A 164 2.27 10.98 12.53
C TYR A 164 1.50 11.59 11.35
N LEU A 165 0.89 10.77 10.49
CA LEU A 165 0.04 11.22 9.38
C LEU A 165 -1.45 11.27 9.75
N GLY A 166 -1.79 10.93 11.00
CA GLY A 166 -3.13 11.11 11.60
C GLY A 166 -3.40 12.53 12.05
#